data_AF-A0A3M1BIE6-F1
#
_entry.id   AF-A0A3M1BIE6-F1
#
_cell.length_a   1.000
_cell.length_b   1.000
_cell.length_c   1.000
_cell.angle_alpha   90.00
_cell.angle_beta   90.00
_cell.angle_gamma   90.00
#
_symmetry.space_group_name_H-M   'P 1'
#
loop_
_entity.id
_entity.type
_entity.pdbx_description
1 polymer ?
#
loop_
_entity_poly.entity_id
_entity_poly.type
_entity_poly.pdbx_seq_one_letter_code
_entity_poly.pdbx_strand_id
1 'polypeptide(L)'
;MKNQTLFTLLLLLTGLMLLSGCAIESAVTTPDVAGTAAAMAETIVARQLTQIAEDAHSQTATAQAQITPSPTPSPTPTPAPPVTAALPTPFPTASSSGGEQPCLQAHLVNETIPDGTSMQPGETFTKEWTLQNTGTCMWTGDFRFVFNHGDLLGAEQQQYFLGGTVKPGESVTISVPMIAPAVPGSYLGFWTMQNPEGQSFGTASSGLFWVQINVEEIIPPTGTVDLWYPTSDGGLNALGQMDSDVVAGDGNDNQPWQGFVAYSLADIPANATILSVSMLYEASSTIGTPFEDLGCVGVYRYNFGNLDAGDFYTDTPGGALWSFCSEYEIRAGAAREGSQAAIYEIQNSIGGIIQFRFQFNTDTDNDNTADLLSVYPVLRIEYSTP
;
A
#
# COMPACT_ATOMS: atom_id res chain seq x y z
N MET A 1 -61.91 29.47 55.95
CA MET A 1 -60.58 29.04 56.45
C MET A 1 -59.91 27.93 55.63
N LYS A 2 -60.57 27.29 54.64
CA LYS A 2 -59.96 26.22 53.81
C LYS A 2 -59.27 26.71 52.51
N ASN A 3 -59.53 27.97 52.10
CA ASN A 3 -59.00 28.53 50.84
C ASN A 3 -57.83 29.51 51.03
N GLN A 4 -57.49 29.89 52.27
CA GLN A 4 -56.30 30.72 52.53
C GLN A 4 -55.04 29.88 52.66
N THR A 5 -55.13 28.68 53.24
CA THR A 5 -54.01 27.74 53.40
C THR A 5 -53.55 27.13 52.07
N LEU A 6 -54.44 26.92 51.10
CA LEU A 6 -54.09 26.42 49.77
C LEU A 6 -53.34 27.48 48.93
N PHE A 7 -53.68 28.76 49.12
CA PHE A 7 -53.03 29.87 48.42
C PHE A 7 -51.66 30.20 49.00
N THR A 8 -51.45 30.00 50.32
CA THR A 8 -50.11 30.13 50.93
C THR A 8 -49.20 28.97 50.56
N LEU A 9 -49.74 27.75 50.39
CA LEU A 9 -48.95 26.59 49.98
C LEU A 9 -48.53 26.65 48.50
N LEU A 10 -49.35 27.24 47.62
CA LEU A 10 -49.02 27.41 46.20
C LEU A 10 -47.99 28.55 45.95
N LEU A 11 -47.98 29.59 46.79
CA LEU A 11 -46.97 30.66 46.76
C LEU A 11 -45.61 30.22 47.34
N LEU A 12 -45.59 29.28 48.30
CA LEU A 12 -44.36 28.70 48.84
C LEU A 12 -43.72 27.67 47.89
N LEU A 13 -44.51 27.00 47.03
CA LEU A 13 -43.99 26.04 46.04
C LEU A 13 -43.47 26.73 44.75
N THR A 14 -43.89 27.95 44.47
CA THR A 14 -43.40 28.75 43.32
C THR A 14 -42.21 29.66 43.67
N GLY A 15 -41.95 29.91 44.96
CA GLY A 15 -40.78 30.65 45.44
C GLY A 15 -39.48 29.84 45.58
N LEU A 16 -39.55 28.51 45.49
CA LEU A 16 -38.41 27.60 45.68
C LEU A 16 -37.79 27.06 44.37
N MET A 17 -38.17 27.61 43.21
CA MET A 17 -37.62 27.27 41.89
C MET A 17 -36.79 28.40 41.24
N LEU A 18 -36.39 29.43 41.99
CA LEU A 18 -35.62 30.57 41.45
C LEU A 18 -34.26 30.83 42.13
N LEU A 19 -33.73 29.87 42.88
CA LEU A 19 -32.40 29.98 43.52
C LEU A 19 -31.53 28.77 43.21
N SER A 20 -31.15 28.66 41.94
CA SER A 20 -29.97 27.92 41.48
C SER A 20 -29.35 28.68 40.32
N GLY A 21 -28.81 29.85 40.63
CA GLY A 21 -27.76 30.45 39.81
C GLY A 21 -26.50 29.63 39.96
N CYS A 22 -26.02 29.03 38.87
CA CYS A 22 -24.64 28.63 38.74
C CYS A 22 -24.10 29.18 37.41
N ALA A 23 -22.86 29.66 37.48
CA ALA A 23 -22.09 30.42 36.51
C ALA A 23 -22.25 29.98 35.05
N ILE A 24 -22.59 30.93 34.17
CA ILE A 24 -22.38 30.80 32.72
C ILE A 24 -21.01 31.40 32.44
N GLU A 25 -19.96 30.58 32.50
CA GLU A 25 -18.72 30.89 31.80
C GLU A 25 -19.00 30.77 30.29
N SER A 26 -18.77 31.85 29.56
CA SER A 26 -18.84 31.84 28.10
C SER A 26 -17.69 31.01 27.54
N ALA A 27 -17.95 29.73 27.25
CA ALA A 27 -17.11 28.97 26.34
C ALA A 27 -17.44 29.44 24.91
N VAL A 28 -16.52 30.21 24.32
CA VAL A 28 -16.48 30.44 22.87
C VAL A 28 -16.12 29.11 22.23
N THR A 29 -17.11 28.42 21.67
CA THR A 29 -16.85 27.30 20.77
C THR A 29 -16.46 27.86 19.41
N THR A 30 -15.17 27.77 19.11
CA THR A 30 -14.65 27.81 17.73
C THR A 30 -15.37 26.73 16.90
N PRO A 31 -15.77 26.99 15.66
CA PRO A 31 -16.27 25.94 14.79
C PRO A 31 -15.13 24.96 14.50
N ASP A 32 -15.34 23.71 14.90
CA ASP A 32 -14.45 22.60 14.59
C ASP A 32 -14.58 22.26 13.09
N VAL A 33 -13.51 22.53 12.34
CA VAL A 33 -13.42 22.26 10.89
C VAL A 33 -13.01 20.79 10.62
N ALA A 34 -12.87 19.95 11.65
CA ALA A 34 -12.48 18.54 11.45
C ALA A 34 -13.63 17.60 11.02
N GLY A 35 -14.90 18.01 11.17
CA GLY A 35 -16.06 17.13 10.94
C GLY A 35 -16.56 17.03 9.49
N THR A 36 -16.13 17.91 8.58
CA THR A 36 -16.65 17.98 7.20
C THR A 36 -15.67 17.50 6.12
N ALA A 37 -14.48 17.01 6.50
CA ALA A 37 -13.50 16.46 5.56
C ALA A 37 -13.74 14.96 5.24
N ALA A 38 -14.33 14.19 6.17
CA ALA A 38 -14.50 12.74 6.00
C ALA A 38 -15.59 12.38 4.97
N ALA A 39 -16.72 13.09 4.95
CA ALA A 39 -17.83 12.80 4.03
C ALA A 39 -17.53 13.18 2.55
N MET A 40 -16.58 14.08 2.32
CA MET A 40 -16.18 14.52 0.98
C MET A 40 -15.10 13.61 0.37
N ALA A 41 -14.31 12.93 1.21
CA ALA A 41 -13.27 12.00 0.77
C ALA A 41 -13.84 10.68 0.25
N GLU A 42 -14.89 10.13 0.89
CA GLU A 42 -15.51 8.87 0.45
C GLU A 42 -16.17 8.99 -0.94
N THR A 43 -16.73 10.15 -1.27
CA THR A 43 -17.38 10.38 -2.58
C THR A 43 -16.36 10.46 -3.73
N ILE A 44 -15.12 10.86 -3.46
CA ILE A 44 -14.05 10.95 -4.48
C ILE A 44 -13.46 9.56 -4.77
N VAL A 45 -13.27 8.74 -3.73
CA VAL A 45 -12.72 7.37 -3.88
C VAL A 45 -13.69 6.46 -4.65
N ALA A 46 -15.00 6.55 -4.35
CA ALA A 46 -16.01 5.76 -5.06
C ALA A 46 -16.07 6.08 -6.56
N ARG A 47 -15.93 7.36 -6.95
CA ARG A 47 -15.96 7.77 -8.36
C ARG A 47 -14.71 7.36 -9.14
N GLN A 48 -13.57 7.31 -8.46
CA GLN A 48 -12.27 6.97 -9.07
C GLN A 48 -12.16 5.47 -9.36
N LEU A 49 -12.72 4.61 -8.50
CA LEU A 49 -12.79 3.16 -8.74
C LEU A 49 -13.69 2.79 -9.92
N THR A 50 -14.80 3.51 -10.14
CA THR A 50 -15.67 3.27 -11.31
C THR A 50 -14.98 3.65 -12.63
N GLN A 51 -14.15 4.69 -12.64
CA GLN A 51 -13.39 5.10 -13.83
C GLN A 51 -12.27 4.10 -14.19
N ILE A 52 -11.58 3.53 -13.19
CA ILE A 52 -10.55 2.50 -13.42
C ILE A 52 -11.16 1.21 -13.98
N ALA A 53 -12.39 0.87 -13.60
CA ALA A 53 -13.09 -0.30 -14.13
C ALA A 53 -13.53 -0.14 -15.59
N GLU A 54 -13.91 1.07 -16.03
CA GLU A 54 -14.28 1.35 -17.43
C GLU A 54 -13.05 1.38 -18.37
N ASP A 55 -11.91 1.90 -17.91
CA ASP A 55 -10.65 1.90 -18.66
C ASP A 55 -10.04 0.51 -18.79
N ALA A 56 -10.21 -0.36 -17.78
CA ALA A 56 -9.76 -1.75 -17.83
C ALA A 56 -10.54 -2.59 -18.85
N HIS A 57 -11.81 -2.27 -19.11
CA HIS A 57 -12.63 -2.99 -20.11
C HIS A 57 -12.32 -2.59 -21.56
N SER A 58 -11.69 -1.43 -21.77
CA SER A 58 -11.37 -0.91 -23.12
C SER A 58 -10.03 -1.41 -23.69
N GLN A 59 -9.17 -2.05 -22.89
CA GLN A 59 -7.83 -2.48 -23.33
C GLN A 59 -7.71 -3.97 -23.72
N THR A 60 -8.76 -4.78 -23.52
CA THR A 60 -8.71 -6.22 -23.87
C THR A 60 -9.18 -6.52 -25.31
N ALA A 61 -9.66 -5.54 -26.07
CA ALA A 61 -10.27 -5.78 -27.38
C ALA A 61 -9.32 -5.67 -28.61
N THR A 62 -8.02 -5.40 -28.45
CA THR A 62 -7.10 -5.20 -29.61
C THR A 62 -5.93 -6.19 -29.72
N ALA A 63 -5.87 -7.24 -28.90
CA ALA A 63 -4.77 -8.22 -28.96
C ALA A 63 -5.05 -9.46 -29.85
N GLN A 64 -5.93 -9.36 -30.86
CA GLN A 64 -6.14 -10.42 -31.85
C GLN A 64 -6.17 -9.88 -33.28
N ALA A 65 -4.98 -9.73 -33.88
CA ALA A 65 -4.67 -10.14 -35.25
C ALA A 65 -3.23 -9.76 -35.59
N GLN A 66 -2.37 -10.75 -35.90
CA GLN A 66 -1.50 -10.80 -37.09
C GLN A 66 -0.40 -11.86 -36.90
N ILE A 67 -0.74 -13.11 -37.26
CA ILE A 67 0.24 -14.16 -37.51
C ILE A 67 0.90 -13.90 -38.87
N THR A 68 2.18 -13.54 -38.85
CA THR A 68 3.03 -13.42 -40.05
C THR A 68 3.94 -14.67 -40.09
N PRO A 69 4.04 -15.41 -41.20
CA PRO A 69 4.91 -16.59 -41.27
C PRO A 69 6.39 -16.19 -41.31
N SER A 70 7.17 -16.87 -40.46
CA SER A 70 8.63 -16.74 -40.33
C SER A 70 9.37 -17.24 -41.57
N PRO A 71 10.41 -16.52 -42.08
CA PRO A 71 11.22 -17.02 -43.18
C PRO A 71 12.19 -18.13 -42.73
N THR A 72 12.28 -19.15 -43.58
CA THR A 72 13.12 -20.35 -43.51
C THR A 72 14.62 -20.00 -43.34
N PRO A 73 15.38 -20.71 -42.47
CA PRO A 73 16.83 -20.50 -42.37
C PRO A 73 17.56 -21.07 -43.59
N SER A 74 18.40 -20.23 -44.20
CA SER A 74 19.33 -20.61 -45.28
C SER A 74 20.55 -21.36 -44.70
N PRO A 75 21.11 -22.37 -45.39
CA PRO A 75 22.25 -23.12 -44.88
C PRO A 75 23.57 -22.33 -44.91
N THR A 76 24.31 -22.49 -43.82
CA THR A 76 25.69 -22.03 -43.59
C THR A 76 26.66 -22.62 -44.62
N PRO A 77 27.49 -21.82 -45.32
CA PRO A 77 28.58 -22.36 -46.11
C PRO A 77 29.79 -22.72 -45.23
N THR A 78 30.29 -23.93 -45.47
CA THR A 78 31.53 -24.56 -45.00
C THR A 78 32.78 -23.70 -45.22
N PRO A 79 33.78 -23.71 -44.30
CA PRO A 79 35.05 -23.00 -44.51
C PRO A 79 35.97 -23.76 -45.48
N ALA A 80 36.55 -23.03 -46.43
CA ALA A 80 37.59 -23.50 -47.35
C ALA A 80 39.01 -23.24 -46.78
N PRO A 81 40.02 -24.05 -47.15
CA PRO A 81 41.37 -24.04 -46.56
C PRO A 81 42.25 -22.85 -47.03
N PRO A 82 43.41 -22.60 -46.38
CA PRO A 82 44.19 -21.39 -46.60
C PRO A 82 45.01 -21.47 -47.89
N VAL A 83 44.99 -20.39 -48.68
CA VAL A 83 45.90 -20.21 -49.81
C VAL A 83 46.91 -19.12 -49.46
N THR A 84 48.17 -19.55 -49.35
CA THR A 84 49.37 -18.73 -49.29
C THR A 84 49.62 -18.08 -50.66
N ALA A 85 49.85 -16.76 -50.72
CA ALA A 85 51.04 -16.13 -51.31
C ALA A 85 50.85 -14.67 -51.81
N ALA A 86 51.90 -13.90 -51.55
CA ALA A 86 52.50 -12.83 -52.37
C ALA A 86 51.97 -11.37 -52.28
N LEU A 87 52.77 -10.59 -51.55
CA LEU A 87 53.37 -9.26 -51.80
C LEU A 87 52.52 -8.11 -52.41
N PRO A 88 52.53 -6.89 -51.80
CA PRO A 88 51.67 -5.78 -52.21
C PRO A 88 52.20 -5.01 -53.42
N THR A 89 51.28 -4.66 -54.33
CA THR A 89 51.42 -3.53 -55.27
C THR A 89 50.80 -2.27 -54.66
N PRO A 90 51.46 -1.11 -54.70
CA PRO A 90 50.94 0.12 -54.11
C PRO A 90 49.99 0.83 -55.08
N PHE A 91 48.74 1.04 -54.69
CA PHE A 91 47.81 1.98 -55.32
C PHE A 91 46.96 2.66 -54.23
N PRO A 92 46.45 3.85 -54.52
CA PRO A 92 46.87 5.13 -54.00
C PRO A 92 46.27 5.45 -52.64
N THR A 93 46.97 6.30 -51.89
CA THR A 93 46.48 6.97 -50.68
C THR A 93 45.11 7.59 -50.95
N ALA A 94 44.06 7.03 -50.35
CA ALA A 94 42.81 7.73 -50.18
C ALA A 94 43.12 8.98 -49.33
N SER A 95 43.07 10.15 -49.97
CA SER A 95 42.97 11.42 -49.26
C SER A 95 41.65 11.38 -48.48
N SER A 96 41.73 11.17 -47.16
CA SER A 96 40.58 11.44 -46.30
C SER A 96 40.43 12.96 -46.24
N SER A 97 39.33 13.44 -46.80
CA SER A 97 38.77 14.77 -46.56
C SER A 97 38.83 15.10 -45.07
N GLY A 98 39.69 16.05 -44.70
CA GLY A 98 39.68 16.64 -43.38
C GLY A 98 38.36 17.38 -43.17
N GLY A 99 37.43 16.76 -42.44
CA GLY A 99 36.32 17.49 -41.84
C GLY A 99 36.90 18.48 -40.85
N GLU A 100 36.58 19.76 -41.01
CA GLU A 100 37.01 20.82 -40.10
C GLU A 100 36.47 20.52 -38.69
N GLN A 101 37.37 20.35 -37.72
CA GLN A 101 37.01 20.05 -36.34
C GLN A 101 36.26 21.24 -35.73
N PRO A 102 35.07 21.03 -35.14
CA PRO A 102 34.28 22.13 -34.60
C PRO A 102 35.01 22.86 -33.45
N CYS A 103 34.73 24.17 -33.34
CA CYS A 103 35.25 25.02 -32.26
C CYS A 103 34.80 24.53 -30.87
N LEU A 104 33.49 24.32 -30.68
CA LEU A 104 32.90 23.89 -29.42
C LEU A 104 32.49 22.42 -29.50
N GLN A 105 33.20 21.56 -28.79
CA GLN A 105 32.90 20.13 -28.76
C GLN A 105 33.43 19.49 -27.47
N ALA A 106 32.60 18.70 -26.81
CA ALA A 106 32.95 18.00 -25.58
C ALA A 106 32.71 16.50 -25.72
N HIS A 107 33.57 15.68 -25.12
CA HIS A 107 33.44 14.24 -25.09
C HIS A 107 33.39 13.73 -23.65
N LEU A 108 32.48 12.81 -23.35
CA LEU A 108 32.42 12.18 -22.03
C LEU A 108 33.58 11.18 -21.89
N VAL A 109 34.48 11.42 -20.94
CA VAL A 109 35.60 10.51 -20.64
C VAL A 109 35.18 9.50 -19.58
N ASN A 110 34.50 9.95 -18.54
CA ASN A 110 34.08 9.14 -17.42
C ASN A 110 32.90 9.80 -16.70
N GLU A 111 32.16 9.02 -15.93
CA GLU A 111 31.12 9.50 -15.04
C GLU A 111 31.03 8.65 -13.76
N THR A 112 30.53 9.25 -12.69
CA THR A 112 30.05 8.48 -11.52
C THR A 112 28.60 8.04 -11.74
N ILE A 113 28.08 7.12 -10.92
CA ILE A 113 26.68 6.64 -10.96
C ILE A 113 26.28 6.16 -12.37
N PRO A 114 26.62 4.91 -12.74
CA PRO A 114 26.25 4.35 -14.03
C PRO A 114 24.74 4.42 -14.29
N ASP A 115 24.35 4.44 -15.55
CA ASP A 115 22.95 4.46 -15.93
C ASP A 115 22.16 3.28 -15.35
N GLY A 116 20.99 3.59 -14.79
CA GLY A 116 20.11 2.59 -14.19
C GLY A 116 20.51 2.17 -12.78
N THR A 117 21.43 2.89 -12.12
CA THR A 117 21.78 2.65 -10.72
C THR A 117 20.53 2.71 -9.83
N SER A 118 20.32 1.68 -9.01
CA SER A 118 19.30 1.64 -7.97
C SER A 118 19.62 2.60 -6.83
N MET A 119 18.64 3.39 -6.41
CA MET A 119 18.75 4.34 -5.30
C MET A 119 17.57 4.18 -4.34
N GLN A 120 17.79 4.44 -3.06
CA GLN A 120 16.70 4.55 -2.09
C GLN A 120 15.96 5.89 -2.25
N PRO A 121 14.65 5.95 -1.95
CA PRO A 121 13.91 7.21 -1.92
C PRO A 121 14.59 8.27 -1.03
N GLY A 122 14.81 9.47 -1.57
CA GLY A 122 15.45 10.56 -0.83
C GLY A 122 16.98 10.43 -0.65
N GLU A 123 17.61 9.40 -1.23
CA GLU A 123 19.06 9.23 -1.17
C GLU A 123 19.80 10.41 -1.83
N THR A 124 20.74 11.00 -1.10
CA THR A 124 21.61 12.06 -1.64
C THR A 124 22.81 11.45 -2.33
N PHE A 125 23.11 11.90 -3.55
CA PHE A 125 24.28 11.44 -4.31
C PHE A 125 24.94 12.60 -5.07
N THR A 126 26.16 12.41 -5.54
CA THR A 126 26.85 13.39 -6.40
C THR A 126 27.17 12.75 -7.73
N LYS A 127 26.55 13.25 -8.80
CA LYS A 127 26.83 12.84 -10.16
C LYS A 127 27.98 13.69 -10.70
N GLU A 128 29.02 13.03 -11.18
CA GLU A 128 30.19 13.68 -11.76
C GLU A 128 30.33 13.26 -13.21
N TRP A 129 30.60 14.24 -14.09
CA TRP A 129 30.98 13.99 -15.47
C TRP A 129 32.38 14.54 -15.72
N THR A 130 33.30 13.68 -16.13
CA THR A 130 34.60 14.08 -16.63
C THR A 130 34.50 14.29 -18.14
N LEU A 131 34.55 15.54 -18.57
CA LEU A 131 34.42 15.94 -19.97
C LEU A 131 35.77 16.37 -20.53
N GLN A 132 36.12 15.90 -21.72
CA GLN A 132 37.29 16.34 -22.48
C GLN A 132 36.89 17.37 -23.52
N ASN A 133 37.69 18.44 -23.65
CA ASN A 133 37.58 19.38 -24.76
C ASN A 133 38.15 18.78 -26.03
N THR A 134 37.27 18.32 -26.92
CA THR A 134 37.64 17.78 -28.24
C THR A 134 37.45 18.80 -29.36
N GLY A 135 37.13 20.05 -29.03
CA GLY A 135 37.02 21.15 -29.99
C GLY A 135 38.35 21.86 -30.23
N THR A 136 38.32 22.89 -31.08
CA THR A 136 39.50 23.76 -31.34
C THR A 136 39.54 25.00 -30.44
N CYS A 137 38.43 25.33 -29.78
CA CYS A 137 38.33 26.50 -28.90
C CYS A 137 38.55 26.15 -27.43
N MET A 138 39.27 27.01 -26.74
CA MET A 138 39.51 26.92 -25.30
C MET A 138 38.25 27.30 -24.52
N TRP A 139 37.88 26.52 -23.51
CA TRP A 139 36.79 26.87 -22.58
C TRP A 139 37.36 27.74 -21.46
N THR A 140 36.71 28.86 -21.16
CA THR A 140 37.07 29.77 -20.05
C THR A 140 36.16 29.53 -18.85
N GLY A 141 36.43 30.20 -17.72
CA GLY A 141 35.63 30.03 -16.50
C GLY A 141 34.15 30.44 -16.63
N ASP A 142 33.81 31.23 -17.64
CA ASP A 142 32.45 31.70 -17.94
C ASP A 142 31.60 30.66 -18.70
N PHE A 143 32.21 29.56 -19.14
CA PHE A 143 31.49 28.41 -19.65
C PHE A 143 30.76 27.71 -18.51
N ARG A 144 29.60 27.14 -18.84
CA ARG A 144 28.70 26.55 -17.85
C ARG A 144 28.21 25.17 -18.30
N PHE A 145 28.01 24.30 -17.33
CA PHE A 145 27.27 23.05 -17.48
C PHE A 145 25.84 23.27 -16.98
N VAL A 146 24.86 23.07 -17.84
CA VAL A 146 23.48 23.56 -17.65
C VAL A 146 22.51 22.42 -17.78
N PHE A 147 21.53 22.38 -16.87
CA PHE A 147 20.39 21.49 -16.97
C PHE A 147 19.58 21.84 -18.22
N ASN A 148 19.32 20.85 -19.05
CA ASN A 148 18.63 21.02 -20.32
C ASN A 148 17.13 20.69 -20.18
N HIS A 149 16.80 19.46 -19.80
CA HIS A 149 15.43 18.98 -19.58
C HIS A 149 15.43 17.62 -18.84
N GLY A 150 14.25 17.08 -18.56
CA GLY A 150 14.08 15.80 -17.86
C GLY A 150 13.92 15.99 -16.35
N ASP A 151 14.49 15.08 -15.58
CA ASP A 151 14.45 15.11 -14.11
C ASP A 151 15.66 15.83 -13.53
N LEU A 152 15.44 16.90 -12.77
CA LEU A 152 16.51 17.68 -12.14
C LEU A 152 17.15 16.95 -10.95
N LEU A 153 16.48 15.93 -10.41
CA LEU A 153 16.94 15.10 -9.28
C LEU A 153 17.42 15.94 -8.10
N GLY A 154 16.64 16.95 -7.69
CA GLY A 154 16.94 17.75 -6.50
C GLY A 154 18.21 18.62 -6.58
N ALA A 155 18.84 18.78 -7.76
CA ALA A 155 19.97 19.67 -7.90
C ALA A 155 19.59 21.12 -7.57
N GLU A 156 20.31 21.73 -6.63
CA GLU A 156 20.00 23.09 -6.16
C GLU A 156 20.22 24.16 -7.23
N GLN A 157 21.17 23.92 -8.14
CA GLN A 157 21.52 24.82 -9.22
C GLN A 157 21.22 24.15 -10.56
N GLN A 158 20.71 24.93 -11.51
CA GLN A 158 20.51 24.49 -12.89
C GLN A 158 21.71 24.81 -13.79
N GLN A 159 22.74 25.46 -13.27
CA GLN A 159 23.96 25.79 -14.00
C GLN A 159 25.19 25.81 -13.08
N TYR A 160 26.31 25.30 -13.59
CA TYR A 160 27.58 25.21 -12.88
C TYR A 160 28.68 25.83 -13.75
N PHE A 161 29.30 26.91 -13.28
CA PHE A 161 30.44 27.53 -13.96
C PHE A 161 31.69 26.65 -13.85
N LEU A 162 32.50 26.59 -14.91
CA LEU A 162 33.74 25.83 -14.88
C LEU A 162 34.78 26.42 -13.91
N GLY A 163 34.74 27.74 -13.69
CA GLY A 163 35.65 28.44 -12.76
C GLY A 163 37.13 28.45 -13.17
N GLY A 164 37.48 27.81 -14.29
CA GLY A 164 38.85 27.69 -14.80
C GLY A 164 38.87 27.48 -16.32
N THR A 165 40.07 27.31 -16.85
CA THR A 165 40.31 27.19 -18.30
C THR A 165 40.57 25.73 -18.69
N VAL A 166 39.95 25.26 -19.77
CA VAL A 166 40.14 23.91 -20.33
C VAL A 166 40.55 24.02 -21.80
N LYS A 167 41.81 23.71 -22.11
CA LYS A 167 42.35 23.79 -23.47
C LYS A 167 41.90 22.59 -24.32
N PRO A 168 41.97 22.70 -25.66
CA PRO A 168 41.83 21.53 -26.54
C PRO A 168 42.71 20.36 -26.08
N GLY A 169 42.09 19.20 -25.90
CA GLY A 169 42.72 17.96 -25.41
C GLY A 169 42.70 17.78 -23.88
N GLU A 170 42.44 18.82 -23.09
CA GLU A 170 42.34 18.74 -21.62
C GLU A 170 40.94 18.31 -21.17
N SER A 171 40.84 17.84 -19.92
CA SER A 171 39.58 17.40 -19.30
C SER A 171 39.25 18.19 -18.05
N VAL A 172 37.96 18.29 -17.74
CA VAL A 172 37.40 18.87 -16.53
C VAL A 172 36.37 17.93 -15.93
N THR A 173 36.30 17.87 -14.60
CA THR A 173 35.23 17.14 -13.89
C THR A 173 34.24 18.13 -13.33
N ILE A 174 32.96 17.90 -13.63
CA ILE A 174 31.84 18.72 -13.16
C ILE A 174 31.03 17.85 -12.19
N SER A 175 30.87 18.32 -10.96
CA SER A 175 30.18 17.59 -9.89
C SER A 175 28.86 18.29 -9.55
N VAL A 176 27.76 17.54 -9.61
CA VAL A 176 26.40 18.03 -9.35
C VAL A 176 25.79 17.22 -8.20
N PRO A 177 25.60 17.83 -7.02
CA PRO A 177 24.84 17.22 -5.92
C PRO A 177 23.37 17.04 -6.32
N MET A 178 22.82 15.86 -6.04
CA MET A 178 21.47 15.44 -6.42
C MET A 178 20.82 14.64 -5.29
N ILE A 179 19.49 14.48 -5.38
CA ILE A 179 18.63 13.75 -4.46
C ILE A 179 17.70 12.86 -5.28
N ALA A 180 17.70 11.56 -4.98
CA ALA A 180 16.75 10.62 -5.54
C ALA A 180 15.32 10.99 -5.11
N PRO A 181 14.34 11.06 -6.04
CA PRO A 181 12.95 11.36 -5.71
C PRO A 181 12.36 10.41 -4.66
N ALA A 182 11.34 10.85 -3.93
CA ALA A 182 10.67 10.02 -2.93
C ALA A 182 9.76 8.95 -3.55
N VAL A 183 9.33 9.14 -4.80
CA VAL A 183 8.43 8.24 -5.52
C VAL A 183 9.27 7.20 -6.27
N PRO A 184 9.01 5.90 -6.12
CA PRO A 184 9.68 4.86 -6.88
C PRO A 184 9.49 5.05 -8.40
N GLY A 185 10.51 4.73 -9.20
CA GLY A 185 10.44 4.91 -10.64
C GLY A 185 11.80 5.12 -11.31
N SER A 186 11.80 5.19 -12.64
CA SER A 186 13.00 5.51 -13.42
C SER A 186 13.02 7.01 -13.72
N TYR A 187 14.16 7.64 -13.49
CA TYR A 187 14.35 9.08 -13.68
C TYR A 187 15.54 9.35 -14.57
N LEU A 188 15.40 10.35 -15.45
CA LEU A 188 16.39 10.69 -16.47
C LEU A 188 16.51 12.21 -16.61
N GLY A 189 17.68 12.74 -16.23
CA GLY A 189 18.01 14.15 -16.34
C GLY A 189 19.05 14.42 -17.42
N PHE A 190 18.84 15.44 -18.25
CA PHE A 190 19.75 15.82 -19.34
C PHE A 190 20.42 17.16 -19.08
N TRP A 191 21.70 17.23 -19.41
CA TRP A 191 22.59 18.37 -19.20
C TRP A 191 23.41 18.65 -20.46
N THR A 192 23.89 19.88 -20.61
CA THR A 192 24.70 20.30 -21.77
C THR A 192 25.72 21.37 -21.37
N MET A 193 26.81 21.49 -22.13
CA MET A 193 27.73 22.61 -21.97
C MET A 193 27.18 23.84 -22.72
N GLN A 194 27.38 25.05 -22.19
CA GLN A 194 27.09 26.30 -22.88
C GLN A 194 28.27 27.26 -22.79
N ASN A 195 28.53 27.96 -23.89
CA ASN A 195 29.48 29.07 -23.91
C ASN A 195 28.86 30.36 -23.30
N PRO A 196 29.63 31.43 -23.11
CA PRO A 196 29.13 32.70 -22.55
C PRO A 196 27.96 33.29 -23.36
N GLU A 197 27.96 33.11 -24.68
CA GLU A 197 26.90 33.55 -25.59
C GLU A 197 25.62 32.70 -25.52
N GLY A 198 25.63 31.59 -24.77
CA GLY A 198 24.50 30.68 -24.60
C GLY A 198 24.30 29.64 -25.70
N GLN A 199 25.28 29.47 -26.58
CA GLN A 199 25.35 28.36 -27.52
C GLN A 199 25.65 27.06 -26.76
N SER A 200 24.70 26.11 -26.80
CA SER A 200 24.88 24.76 -26.26
C SER A 200 25.80 23.91 -27.13
N PHE A 201 26.60 23.06 -26.50
CA PHE A 201 27.48 22.09 -27.15
C PHE A 201 27.72 20.88 -26.25
N GLY A 202 28.21 19.78 -26.84
CA GLY A 202 28.42 18.53 -26.12
C GLY A 202 29.02 17.46 -27.03
N THR A 203 28.58 16.21 -26.81
CA THR A 203 28.96 15.06 -27.64
C THR A 203 28.56 15.24 -29.10
N ALA A 204 29.30 14.62 -30.02
CA ALA A 204 29.06 14.74 -31.46
C ALA A 204 27.69 14.19 -31.93
N SER A 205 27.04 13.34 -31.13
CA SER A 205 25.79 12.66 -31.49
C SER A 205 24.53 13.36 -30.97
N SER A 206 24.53 13.89 -29.75
CA SER A 206 23.34 14.50 -29.13
C SER A 206 23.58 15.89 -28.52
N GLY A 207 24.83 16.25 -28.24
CA GLY A 207 25.14 17.46 -27.47
C GLY A 207 24.74 17.40 -26.00
N LEU A 208 24.29 16.23 -25.51
CA LEU A 208 23.76 16.03 -24.16
C LEU A 208 24.58 15.02 -23.38
N PHE A 209 24.59 15.23 -22.06
CA PHE A 209 25.07 14.32 -21.02
C PHE A 209 23.89 14.03 -20.11
N TRP A 210 23.83 12.86 -19.46
CA TRP A 210 22.66 12.52 -18.67
C TRP A 210 23.01 11.82 -17.36
N VAL A 211 22.00 11.73 -16.51
CA VAL A 211 21.97 10.92 -15.30
C VAL A 211 20.71 10.08 -15.36
N GLN A 212 20.86 8.76 -15.22
CA GLN A 212 19.74 7.83 -15.13
C GLN A 212 19.81 7.02 -13.84
N ILE A 213 18.76 7.10 -13.02
CA ILE A 213 18.64 6.31 -11.78
C ILE A 213 17.29 5.60 -11.75
N ASN A 214 17.22 4.52 -10.97
CA ASN A 214 15.98 3.85 -10.63
C ASN A 214 15.77 3.97 -9.12
N VAL A 215 14.73 4.66 -8.69
CA VAL A 215 14.34 4.73 -7.29
C VAL A 215 13.54 3.48 -6.96
N GLU A 216 14.00 2.73 -5.96
CA GLU A 216 13.37 1.50 -5.54
C GLU A 216 12.10 1.76 -4.72
N GLU A 217 11.16 0.81 -4.79
CA GLU A 217 9.99 0.80 -3.92
C GLU A 217 10.39 0.32 -2.52
N ILE A 218 10.06 1.10 -1.50
CA ILE A 218 10.20 0.67 -0.11
C ILE A 218 9.03 -0.27 0.18
N ILE A 219 9.28 -1.57 0.05
CA ILE A 219 8.34 -2.60 0.50
C ILE A 219 8.62 -2.83 1.99
N PRO A 220 7.73 -2.40 2.91
CA PRO A 220 7.94 -2.64 4.32
C PRO A 220 7.96 -4.15 4.58
N PRO A 221 8.83 -4.65 5.47
CA PRO A 221 8.85 -6.06 5.82
C PRO A 221 7.47 -6.50 6.33
N THR A 222 6.98 -7.62 5.78
CA THR A 222 5.69 -8.21 6.13
C THR A 222 5.85 -9.44 7.02
N GLY A 223 4.90 -9.64 7.92
CA GLY A 223 4.76 -10.85 8.73
C GLY A 223 3.35 -11.43 8.61
N THR A 224 3.24 -12.73 8.87
CA THR A 224 1.97 -13.47 8.97
C THR A 224 1.96 -14.23 10.28
N VAL A 225 0.85 -14.18 11.01
CA VAL A 225 0.64 -14.94 12.24
C VAL A 225 -0.72 -15.63 12.22
N ASP A 226 -0.74 -16.90 12.64
CA ASP A 226 -1.96 -17.67 12.87
C ASP A 226 -2.18 -17.79 14.37
N LEU A 227 -3.28 -17.22 14.84
CA LEU A 227 -3.63 -17.17 16.25
C LEU A 227 -4.70 -18.19 16.58
N TRP A 228 -4.48 -18.86 17.70
CA TRP A 228 -5.35 -19.90 18.23
C TRP A 228 -5.98 -19.41 19.52
N TYR A 229 -7.25 -19.75 19.73
CA TYR A 229 -7.96 -19.43 20.97
C TYR A 229 -7.62 -20.48 22.05
N PRO A 230 -7.63 -20.11 23.34
CA PRO A 230 -7.39 -21.03 24.43
C PRO A 230 -8.57 -21.99 24.65
N THR A 231 -8.31 -23.14 25.28
CA THR A 231 -9.36 -24.12 25.63
C THR A 231 -10.29 -23.66 26.77
N SER A 232 -10.13 -22.43 27.25
CA SER A 232 -11.03 -21.81 28.25
C SER A 232 -12.27 -21.19 27.62
N ASP A 233 -12.28 -21.03 26.30
CA ASP A 233 -13.41 -20.50 25.56
C ASP A 233 -14.26 -21.66 25.01
N GLY A 234 -15.36 -21.36 24.33
CA GLY A 234 -16.27 -22.41 23.87
C GLY A 234 -17.70 -21.92 23.64
N GLY A 235 -18.66 -22.82 23.84
CA GLY A 235 -20.08 -22.58 23.63
C GLY A 235 -20.77 -22.15 24.92
N LEU A 236 -21.74 -21.26 24.81
CA LEU A 236 -22.63 -20.87 25.90
C LEU A 236 -24.06 -20.81 25.39
N ASN A 237 -24.96 -21.46 26.11
CA ASN A 237 -26.38 -21.42 25.81
C ASN A 237 -27.16 -20.44 26.70
N ALA A 238 -28.40 -20.12 26.34
CA ALA A 238 -29.18 -19.11 27.10
C ALA A 238 -29.61 -19.55 28.52
N LEU A 239 -29.36 -20.81 28.91
CA LEU A 239 -29.52 -21.27 30.31
C LEU A 239 -28.24 -21.11 31.13
N GLY A 240 -27.16 -20.60 30.53
CA GLY A 240 -25.86 -20.45 31.18
C GLY A 240 -25.03 -21.74 31.20
N GLN A 241 -25.38 -22.74 30.38
CA GLN A 241 -24.60 -23.97 30.27
C GLN A 241 -23.47 -23.77 29.26
N MET A 242 -22.28 -24.19 29.65
CA MET A 242 -21.07 -24.06 28.84
C MET A 242 -20.69 -25.39 28.17
N ASP A 243 -20.11 -25.29 26.98
CA ASP A 243 -19.43 -26.37 26.26
C ASP A 243 -17.98 -25.96 25.99
N SER A 244 -17.06 -26.92 25.99
CA SER A 244 -15.65 -26.68 25.66
C SER A 244 -15.40 -26.47 24.18
N ASP A 245 -16.31 -26.94 23.33
CA ASP A 245 -16.28 -26.70 21.90
C ASP A 245 -16.95 -25.36 21.59
N VAL A 246 -16.49 -24.66 20.55
CA VAL A 246 -17.11 -23.42 20.09
C VAL A 246 -18.36 -23.78 19.29
N VAL A 247 -19.52 -23.72 19.94
CA VAL A 247 -20.81 -24.17 19.39
C VAL A 247 -21.79 -23.01 19.22
N ALA A 248 -22.43 -22.93 18.06
CA ALA A 248 -23.53 -21.98 17.78
C ALA A 248 -24.71 -22.68 17.10
N GLY A 249 -25.94 -22.18 17.30
CA GLY A 249 -27.16 -22.76 16.73
C GLY A 249 -28.22 -23.00 17.80
N ASP A 250 -28.99 -24.07 17.73
CA ASP A 250 -29.92 -24.48 18.79
C ASP A 250 -29.89 -25.99 19.11
N GLY A 251 -30.26 -26.33 20.35
CA GLY A 251 -30.33 -27.71 20.83
C GLY A 251 -31.69 -28.38 20.55
N ASN A 252 -31.82 -29.67 20.86
CA ASN A 252 -33.07 -30.44 20.69
C ASN A 252 -34.27 -29.89 21.50
N ASP A 253 -34.02 -28.96 22.42
CA ASP A 253 -35.00 -28.23 23.21
C ASP A 253 -35.21 -26.79 22.72
N ASN A 254 -34.76 -26.46 21.50
CA ASN A 254 -34.75 -25.13 20.89
C ASN A 254 -33.96 -24.11 21.72
N GLN A 255 -33.00 -24.61 22.49
CA GLN A 255 -32.18 -23.77 23.36
C GLN A 255 -31.06 -23.16 22.52
N PRO A 256 -31.00 -21.83 22.31
CA PRO A 256 -29.96 -21.22 21.50
C PRO A 256 -28.58 -21.31 22.16
N TRP A 257 -27.58 -21.49 21.30
CA TRP A 257 -26.15 -21.60 21.58
C TRP A 257 -25.37 -20.52 20.82
N GLN A 258 -24.36 -19.97 21.49
CA GLN A 258 -23.42 -19.00 20.94
C GLN A 258 -21.99 -19.44 21.22
N GLY A 259 -21.12 -19.32 20.21
CA GLY A 259 -19.71 -19.65 20.33
C GLY A 259 -18.92 -18.42 20.75
N PHE A 260 -17.88 -18.57 21.57
CA PHE A 260 -17.04 -17.49 22.05
C PHE A 260 -15.57 -17.87 21.91
N VAL A 261 -14.74 -16.95 21.45
CA VAL A 261 -13.29 -17.13 21.32
C VAL A 261 -12.53 -15.84 21.62
N ALA A 262 -11.32 -15.97 22.15
CA ALA A 262 -10.41 -14.88 22.44
C ALA A 262 -9.02 -15.16 21.82
N TYR A 263 -8.44 -14.14 21.19
CA TYR A 263 -7.10 -14.20 20.60
C TYR A 263 -6.18 -13.16 21.24
N SER A 264 -4.99 -13.59 21.64
CA SER A 264 -3.93 -12.69 22.10
C SER A 264 -3.22 -12.06 20.90
N LEU A 265 -3.11 -10.73 20.88
CA LEU A 265 -2.38 -9.96 19.87
C LEU A 265 -1.03 -9.45 20.40
N ALA A 266 -0.54 -10.04 21.50
CA ALA A 266 0.69 -9.60 22.17
C ALA A 266 1.96 -9.82 21.33
N ASP A 267 1.96 -10.82 20.45
CA ASP A 267 3.12 -11.17 19.61
C ASP A 267 3.21 -10.33 18.33
N ILE A 268 2.19 -9.52 18.03
CA ILE A 268 2.20 -8.60 16.89
C ILE A 268 2.93 -7.31 17.33
N PRO A 269 3.93 -6.83 16.57
CA PRO A 269 4.64 -5.60 16.91
C PRO A 269 3.70 -4.41 17.10
N ALA A 270 3.91 -3.61 18.15
CA ALA A 270 3.03 -2.49 18.49
C ALA A 270 2.93 -1.40 17.42
N ASN A 271 3.93 -1.29 16.55
CA ASN A 271 3.96 -0.36 15.42
C ASN A 271 3.56 -1.03 14.08
N ALA A 272 3.06 -2.26 14.12
CA ALA A 272 2.64 -2.96 12.92
C ALA A 272 1.38 -2.32 12.32
N THR A 273 1.33 -2.31 10.99
CA THR A 273 0.13 -1.97 10.23
C THR A 273 -0.52 -3.26 9.74
N ILE A 274 -1.77 -3.50 10.12
CA ILE A 274 -2.52 -4.68 9.67
C ILE A 274 -2.90 -4.52 8.20
N LEU A 275 -2.53 -5.51 7.39
CA LEU A 275 -2.79 -5.53 5.95
C LEU A 275 -4.03 -6.33 5.63
N SER A 276 -4.18 -7.50 6.24
CA SER A 276 -5.34 -8.38 6.06
C SER A 276 -5.61 -9.18 7.33
N VAL A 277 -6.86 -9.60 7.50
CA VAL A 277 -7.29 -10.47 8.59
C VAL A 277 -8.21 -11.51 8.00
N SER A 278 -7.94 -12.79 8.25
CA SER A 278 -8.76 -13.89 7.76
C SER A 278 -9.21 -14.79 8.89
N MET A 279 -10.46 -15.23 8.82
CA MET A 279 -10.96 -16.31 9.66
C MET A 279 -10.78 -17.63 8.91
N LEU A 280 -10.01 -18.54 9.49
CA LEU A 280 -9.77 -19.88 8.99
C LEU A 280 -10.42 -20.89 9.92
N TYR A 281 -10.64 -22.10 9.43
CA TYR A 281 -11.16 -23.19 10.22
C TYR A 281 -10.33 -24.45 10.02
N GLU A 282 -9.91 -25.05 11.14
CA GLU A 282 -9.15 -26.31 11.12
C GLU A 282 -10.08 -27.51 11.02
N ALA A 283 -11.24 -27.39 11.66
CA ALA A 283 -12.31 -28.35 11.61
C ALA A 283 -13.64 -27.65 11.86
N SER A 284 -14.69 -28.26 11.35
CA SER A 284 -16.07 -27.92 11.65
C SER A 284 -16.93 -29.17 11.59
N SER A 285 -18.01 -29.19 12.34
CA SER A 285 -19.03 -30.23 12.25
C SER A 285 -20.40 -29.65 12.52
N THR A 286 -21.41 -30.26 11.93
CA THR A 286 -22.81 -29.89 12.13
C THR A 286 -23.60 -31.06 12.72
N ILE A 287 -24.57 -30.72 13.55
CA ILE A 287 -25.70 -31.57 13.93
C ILE A 287 -26.92 -30.92 13.31
N GLY A 288 -27.78 -31.70 12.64
CA GLY A 288 -28.94 -31.14 11.93
C GLY A 288 -28.54 -30.40 10.65
N THR A 289 -29.30 -29.36 10.31
CA THR A 289 -29.17 -28.52 9.11
C THR A 289 -29.11 -27.02 9.45
N PRO A 290 -28.19 -26.58 10.34
CA PRO A 290 -28.19 -25.21 10.88
C PRO A 290 -28.10 -24.09 9.85
N PHE A 291 -27.45 -24.33 8.71
CA PHE A 291 -27.38 -23.32 7.66
C PHE A 291 -28.67 -23.19 6.84
N GLU A 292 -29.47 -24.25 6.76
CA GLU A 292 -30.77 -24.22 6.08
C GLU A 292 -31.84 -23.63 7.00
N ASP A 293 -31.82 -24.01 8.28
CA ASP A 293 -32.88 -23.66 9.24
C ASP A 293 -32.62 -22.32 9.96
N LEU A 294 -31.36 -22.07 10.35
CA LEU A 294 -30.98 -20.87 11.14
C LEU A 294 -30.30 -19.78 10.29
N GLY A 295 -29.94 -20.10 9.04
CA GLY A 295 -29.37 -19.18 8.06
C GLY A 295 -27.85 -19.03 8.18
N CYS A 296 -27.36 -17.79 8.16
CA CYS A 296 -25.91 -17.54 8.22
C CYS A 296 -25.43 -17.40 9.66
N VAL A 297 -24.26 -17.97 9.96
CA VAL A 297 -23.51 -17.67 11.19
C VAL A 297 -22.65 -16.44 10.97
N GLY A 298 -22.80 -15.44 11.83
CA GLY A 298 -21.95 -14.27 11.87
C GLY A 298 -20.92 -14.35 12.98
N VAL A 299 -19.81 -13.64 12.78
CA VAL A 299 -18.76 -13.46 13.78
C VAL A 299 -18.71 -11.99 14.18
N TYR A 300 -18.91 -11.72 15.47
CA TYR A 300 -19.10 -10.38 16.00
C TYR A 300 -18.01 -10.05 17.01
N ARG A 301 -17.54 -8.79 17.02
CA ARG A 301 -16.70 -8.32 18.12
C ARG A 301 -17.52 -8.34 19.41
N TYR A 302 -17.01 -9.00 20.44
CA TYR A 302 -17.71 -9.09 21.73
C TYR A 302 -16.72 -9.29 22.88
N ASN A 303 -16.66 -8.32 23.79
CA ASN A 303 -15.72 -8.34 24.91
C ASN A 303 -16.37 -9.01 26.13
N PHE A 304 -16.23 -10.32 26.24
CA PHE A 304 -16.78 -11.14 27.34
C PHE A 304 -15.82 -11.29 28.53
N GLY A 305 -14.54 -10.94 28.39
CA GLY A 305 -13.57 -11.18 29.45
C GLY A 305 -13.34 -12.68 29.66
N ASN A 306 -13.69 -13.21 30.84
CA ASN A 306 -13.69 -14.66 31.05
C ASN A 306 -15.09 -15.18 30.78
N LEU A 307 -15.23 -16.18 29.93
CA LEU A 307 -16.53 -16.72 29.55
C LEU A 307 -17.32 -17.19 30.79
N ASP A 308 -18.50 -16.61 30.99
CA ASP A 308 -19.44 -16.99 32.04
C ASP A 308 -20.90 -16.91 31.58
N ALA A 309 -21.83 -17.35 32.44
CA ALA A 309 -23.25 -17.43 32.10
C ALA A 309 -23.90 -16.08 31.74
N GLY A 310 -23.31 -14.96 32.13
CA GLY A 310 -23.79 -13.61 31.82
C GLY A 310 -23.42 -13.13 30.41
N ASP A 311 -22.56 -13.85 29.70
CA ASP A 311 -22.10 -13.44 28.37
C ASP A 311 -23.07 -13.77 27.23
N PHE A 312 -24.11 -14.56 27.50
CA PHE A 312 -25.10 -14.90 26.50
C PHE A 312 -25.84 -13.65 26.02
N TYR A 313 -25.84 -13.42 24.71
CA TYR A 313 -26.37 -12.21 24.11
C TYR A 313 -27.78 -12.43 23.54
N THR A 314 -28.75 -11.63 23.95
CA THR A 314 -30.17 -11.90 23.61
C THR A 314 -30.71 -11.13 22.41
N ASP A 315 -29.97 -10.16 21.87
CA ASP A 315 -30.47 -9.31 20.78
C ASP A 315 -30.11 -9.85 19.39
N THR A 316 -30.87 -9.43 18.39
CA THR A 316 -30.60 -9.77 16.98
C THR A 316 -29.23 -9.23 16.56
N PRO A 317 -28.35 -10.10 16.05
CA PRO A 317 -27.01 -9.67 15.66
C PRO A 317 -27.03 -8.71 14.45
N GLY A 318 -26.18 -7.68 14.51
CA GLY A 318 -25.89 -6.77 13.41
C GLY A 318 -24.41 -6.44 13.36
N GLY A 319 -23.89 -6.09 12.17
CA GLY A 319 -22.49 -5.67 12.02
C GLY A 319 -21.47 -6.81 12.14
N ALA A 320 -21.80 -8.00 11.62
CA ALA A 320 -20.87 -9.13 11.59
C ALA A 320 -19.59 -8.76 10.83
N LEU A 321 -18.43 -9.08 11.41
CA LEU A 321 -17.13 -8.90 10.78
C LEU A 321 -16.88 -9.96 9.70
N TRP A 322 -17.43 -11.16 9.93
CA TRP A 322 -17.54 -12.25 8.96
C TRP A 322 -18.95 -12.82 9.00
N SER A 323 -19.41 -13.34 7.87
CA SER A 323 -20.68 -14.07 7.75
C SER A 323 -20.47 -15.26 6.84
N PHE A 324 -21.00 -16.41 7.25
CA PHE A 324 -20.90 -17.68 6.54
C PHE A 324 -22.28 -18.30 6.46
N CYS A 325 -22.68 -18.71 5.26
CA CYS A 325 -24.04 -19.16 4.96
C CYS A 325 -24.08 -20.60 4.45
N SER A 326 -22.96 -21.33 4.56
CA SER A 326 -22.92 -22.77 4.28
C SER A 326 -21.73 -23.44 4.96
N GLU A 327 -21.83 -24.75 5.17
CA GLU A 327 -20.74 -25.59 5.70
C GLU A 327 -19.47 -25.53 4.84
N TYR A 328 -19.63 -25.32 3.51
CA TYR A 328 -18.50 -25.24 2.59
C TYR A 328 -17.55 -24.09 2.92
N GLU A 329 -18.08 -22.97 3.43
CA GLU A 329 -17.29 -21.78 3.75
C GLU A 329 -16.53 -21.92 5.08
N ILE A 330 -16.86 -22.91 5.90
CA ILE A 330 -16.32 -23.13 7.26
C ILE A 330 -15.57 -24.48 7.39
N ARG A 331 -15.52 -25.30 6.33
CA ARG A 331 -14.77 -26.56 6.35
C ARG A 331 -13.28 -26.38 6.65
N ALA A 332 -12.63 -27.46 7.07
CA ALA A 332 -11.19 -27.54 7.25
C ALA A 332 -10.40 -26.93 6.07
N GLY A 333 -9.53 -25.95 6.35
CA GLY A 333 -8.72 -25.23 5.37
C GLY A 333 -9.45 -24.13 4.60
N ALA A 334 -10.75 -23.91 4.85
CA ALA A 334 -11.43 -22.72 4.36
C ALA A 334 -10.88 -21.47 5.05
N ALA A 335 -10.77 -20.39 4.28
CA ALA A 335 -10.34 -19.09 4.76
C ALA A 335 -11.24 -18.03 4.16
N ARG A 336 -11.70 -17.08 4.98
CA ARG A 336 -12.47 -15.93 4.53
C ARG A 336 -11.83 -14.65 5.04
N GLU A 337 -11.46 -13.80 4.11
CA GLU A 337 -10.92 -12.48 4.42
C GLU A 337 -12.01 -11.62 5.08
N GLY A 338 -11.60 -10.85 6.08
CA GLY A 338 -12.43 -9.92 6.82
C GLY A 338 -12.62 -8.60 6.08
N SER A 339 -13.65 -7.86 6.48
CA SER A 339 -13.88 -6.51 5.97
C SER A 339 -12.88 -5.49 6.54
N GLN A 340 -12.90 -4.27 6.01
CA GLN A 340 -12.15 -3.15 6.59
C GLN A 340 -12.46 -2.92 8.08
N ALA A 341 -13.69 -3.24 8.53
CA ALA A 341 -14.05 -3.18 9.94
C ALA A 341 -13.27 -4.22 10.77
N ALA A 342 -13.05 -5.42 10.24
CA ALA A 342 -12.25 -6.44 10.92
C ALA A 342 -10.78 -6.00 11.07
N ILE A 343 -10.21 -5.43 10.00
CA ILE A 343 -8.85 -4.85 10.04
C ILE A 343 -8.77 -3.75 11.11
N TYR A 344 -9.75 -2.84 11.15
CA TYR A 344 -9.80 -1.76 12.13
C TYR A 344 -9.89 -2.27 13.58
N GLU A 345 -10.75 -3.24 13.85
CA GLU A 345 -10.91 -3.85 15.17
C GLU A 345 -9.60 -4.50 15.67
N ILE A 346 -8.89 -5.18 14.77
CA ILE A 346 -7.63 -5.86 15.06
C ILE A 346 -6.51 -4.86 15.28
N GLN A 347 -6.37 -3.87 14.38
CA GLN A 347 -5.37 -2.80 14.47
C GLN A 347 -5.44 -2.06 15.82
N ASN A 348 -6.66 -1.78 16.29
CA ASN A 348 -6.86 -1.08 17.57
C ASN A 348 -6.72 -1.98 18.80
N SER A 349 -6.56 -3.29 18.62
CA SER A 349 -6.42 -4.27 19.70
C SER A 349 -4.99 -4.82 19.83
N ILE A 350 -4.04 -4.38 18.99
CA ILE A 350 -2.63 -4.84 19.03
C ILE A 350 -2.06 -4.67 20.45
N GLY A 351 -1.35 -5.70 20.93
CA GLY A 351 -0.79 -5.75 22.28
C GLY A 351 -1.79 -6.18 23.36
N GLY A 352 -3.06 -6.38 23.01
CA GLY A 352 -4.12 -6.82 23.92
C GLY A 352 -4.74 -8.16 23.54
N ILE A 353 -6.00 -8.35 23.96
CA ILE A 353 -6.83 -9.50 23.60
C ILE A 353 -8.01 -8.99 22.77
N ILE A 354 -8.31 -9.69 21.67
CA ILE A 354 -9.52 -9.49 20.90
C ILE A 354 -10.45 -10.68 21.09
N GLN A 355 -11.75 -10.42 21.20
CA GLN A 355 -12.75 -11.43 21.55
C GLN A 355 -13.92 -11.40 20.59
N PHE A 356 -14.40 -12.58 20.20
CA PHE A 356 -15.45 -12.75 19.21
C PHE A 356 -16.55 -13.67 19.71
N ARG A 357 -17.76 -13.42 19.20
CA ARG A 357 -18.95 -14.26 19.35
C ARG A 357 -19.41 -14.78 17.99
N PHE A 358 -19.80 -16.05 17.94
CA PHE A 358 -20.44 -16.73 16.82
C PHE A 358 -21.93 -16.89 17.12
N GLN A 359 -22.79 -16.43 16.22
CA GLN A 359 -24.25 -16.54 16.38
C GLN A 359 -24.91 -16.61 14.99
N PHE A 360 -25.89 -17.49 14.86
CA PHE A 360 -26.76 -17.52 13.68
C PHE A 360 -27.70 -16.32 13.64
N ASN A 361 -28.18 -15.96 12.46
CA ASN A 361 -29.15 -14.87 12.30
C ASN A 361 -30.50 -15.17 12.98
N THR A 362 -30.83 -16.45 13.09
CA THR A 362 -32.00 -16.97 13.80
C THR A 362 -31.52 -17.79 14.99
N ASP A 363 -32.05 -17.50 16.19
CA ASP A 363 -31.64 -18.19 17.41
C ASP A 363 -32.22 -19.62 17.50
N THR A 364 -33.40 -19.86 16.94
CA THR A 364 -34.03 -21.20 16.85
C THR A 364 -35.11 -21.24 15.78
N ASP A 365 -35.29 -22.39 15.14
CA ASP A 365 -36.36 -22.66 14.18
C ASP A 365 -37.65 -23.22 14.85
N ASN A 366 -37.54 -23.63 16.12
CA ASN A 366 -38.57 -24.25 16.96
C ASN A 366 -39.07 -25.63 16.52
N ASP A 367 -38.23 -26.46 15.89
CA ASP A 367 -38.63 -27.79 15.41
C ASP A 367 -38.36 -28.95 16.41
N ASN A 368 -37.67 -28.66 17.53
CA ASN A 368 -37.18 -29.62 18.54
C ASN A 368 -36.12 -30.62 18.02
N THR A 369 -35.43 -30.26 16.96
CA THR A 369 -34.22 -30.89 16.43
C THR A 369 -33.05 -29.99 16.81
N ALA A 370 -31.88 -30.59 17.06
CA ALA A 370 -30.68 -29.78 17.27
C ALA A 370 -30.09 -29.38 15.91
N ASP A 371 -29.95 -28.08 15.68
CA ASP A 371 -29.21 -27.50 14.58
C ASP A 371 -27.99 -26.76 15.11
N LEU A 372 -26.90 -27.49 15.29
CA LEU A 372 -25.66 -26.99 15.90
C LEU A 372 -24.50 -26.99 14.92
N LEU A 373 -23.70 -25.93 14.98
CA LEU A 373 -22.40 -25.82 14.34
C LEU A 373 -21.31 -25.79 15.41
N SER A 374 -20.38 -26.74 15.36
CA SER A 374 -19.12 -26.71 16.13
C SER A 374 -17.97 -26.30 15.21
N VAL A 375 -17.12 -25.38 15.66
CA VAL A 375 -15.99 -24.84 14.87
C VAL A 375 -14.69 -24.78 15.64
N TYR A 376 -13.58 -24.84 14.91
CA TYR A 376 -12.23 -24.64 15.42
C TYR A 376 -11.55 -23.48 14.66
N PRO A 377 -11.91 -22.22 14.98
CA PRO A 377 -11.47 -21.06 14.22
C PRO A 377 -10.02 -20.65 14.53
N VAL A 378 -9.28 -20.31 13.49
CA VAL A 378 -7.93 -19.74 13.55
C VAL A 378 -7.98 -18.34 12.93
N LEU A 379 -7.42 -17.35 13.64
CA LEU A 379 -7.36 -15.98 13.16
C LEU A 379 -5.99 -15.73 12.52
N ARG A 380 -5.95 -15.61 11.19
CA ARG A 380 -4.74 -15.25 10.45
C ARG A 380 -4.66 -13.74 10.27
N ILE A 381 -3.52 -13.17 10.61
CA ILE A 381 -3.24 -11.75 10.46
C ILE A 381 -1.97 -11.57 9.65
N GLU A 382 -2.08 -10.78 8.58
CA GLU A 382 -0.92 -10.28 7.84
C GLU A 382 -0.69 -8.81 8.21
N TYR A 383 0.57 -8.46 8.45
CA TYR A 383 0.95 -7.11 8.87
C TYR A 383 2.26 -6.68 8.24
N SER A 384 2.51 -5.38 8.16
CA SER A 384 3.82 -4.81 7.86
C SER A 384 4.39 -4.10 9.07
N THR A 385 5.72 -3.99 9.14
CA THR A 385 6.40 -3.13 10.13
C THR A 385 7.14 -1.99 9.42
N PRO A 386 7.18 -0.79 10.01
CA PRO A 386 7.88 0.38 9.46
C PRO A 386 9.37 0.15 9.17
#